data_AF-A0A6B0ZGU6-F1
#
_entry.id   AF-A0A6B0ZGU6-F1
#
_cell.length_a   1.000
_cell.length_b   1.000
_cell.length_c   1.000
_cell.angle_alpha   90.00
_cell.angle_beta   90.00
_cell.angle_gamma   90.00
#
_symmetry.space_group_name_H-M   'P 1'
#
loop_
_entity.id
_entity.type
_entity.pdbx_description
1 polymer ?
#
loop_
_entity_poly.entity_id
_entity_poly.type
_entity_poly.pdbx_seq_one_letter_code
_entity_poly.pdbx_strand_id
1 'polypeptide(L)'
;MCFKNLPIEFDDNGKARLVDGISDPYAVAVAEPRDFVRGALNRRSAGALAAPPRLREWSIDPVTRVAGALAVHTVLDLETRTAVEAH
;
A
#
# COMPACT_ATOMS: atom_id res chain seq x y z
N MET A 1 3.92 -3.61 0.10
CA MET A 1 4.05 -2.33 -0.65
C MET A 1 5.25 -2.47 -1.58
N CYS A 2 5.21 -2.05 -2.85
CA CYS A 2 6.34 -2.27 -3.76
C CYS A 2 7.45 -1.23 -3.52
N PHE A 3 8.63 -1.68 -3.09
CA PHE A 3 9.80 -0.81 -3.03
C PHE A 3 10.35 -0.59 -4.44
N LYS A 4 10.34 0.65 -4.90
CA LYS A 4 11.17 1.07 -6.05
C LYS A 4 12.51 1.50 -5.48
N ASN A 5 13.54 0.67 -5.68
CA ASN A 5 14.91 1.06 -5.34
C ASN A 5 15.36 2.17 -6.28
N LEU A 6 16.16 3.10 -5.78
CA LEU A 6 16.84 4.06 -6.64
C LEU A 6 17.73 3.28 -7.62
N PRO A 7 17.57 3.46 -8.93
CA PRO A 7 18.38 2.76 -9.92
C PRO A 7 19.78 3.37 -9.91
N ILE A 8 20.66 2.77 -9.11
CA ILE A 8 22.07 3.16 -8.98
C ILE A 8 22.98 2.03 -9.42
N GLU A 9 24.12 2.41 -9.96
CA GLU A 9 25.28 1.55 -10.22
C GLU A 9 26.47 2.02 -9.39
N PHE A 10 27.43 1.13 -9.15
CA PHE A 10 28.67 1.44 -8.44
C PHE A 10 29.83 1.35 -9.43
N ASP A 11 30.72 2.34 -9.40
CA ASP A 11 31.98 2.27 -10.13
C ASP A 11 33.02 1.37 -9.42
N ASP A 12 34.19 1.19 -10.05
CA ASP A 12 35.29 0.37 -9.50
C ASP A 12 35.82 0.87 -8.14
N ASN A 13 35.54 2.13 -7.77
CA ASN A 13 35.91 2.71 -6.49
C ASN A 13 34.76 2.64 -5.46
N GLY A 14 33.65 1.98 -5.79
CA GLY A 14 32.47 1.87 -4.94
C GLY A 14 31.65 3.15 -4.84
N LYS A 15 31.81 4.10 -5.77
CA LYS A 15 31.00 5.33 -5.81
C LYS A 15 29.71 5.07 -6.56
N ALA A 16 28.58 5.37 -5.91
CA ALA A 16 27.26 5.24 -6.52
C ALA A 16 26.97 6.34 -7.55
N ARG A 17 26.36 5.97 -8.68
CA ARG A 17 25.83 6.88 -9.70
C ARG A 17 24.43 6.44 -10.13
N LEU A 18 23.59 7.39 -10.54
CA LEU A 18 22.30 7.07 -11.16
C LEU A 18 22.55 6.45 -12.54
N VAL A 19 21.77 5.43 -12.88
CA VAL A 19 21.79 4.86 -14.24
C VAL A 19 21.30 5.92 -15.22
N ASP A 20 22.05 6.11 -16.31
CA ASP A 20 21.72 7.10 -17.34
C ASP A 20 20.40 6.76 -18.06
N GLY A 21 19.67 7.79 -18.51
CA GLY A 21 18.41 7.64 -19.24
C GLY A 21 17.16 7.52 -18.36
N ILE A 22 17.29 7.57 -17.03
CA ILE A 22 16.15 7.57 -16.10
C ILE A 22 15.88 9.01 -15.63
N SER A 23 14.80 9.61 -16.12
CA SER A 23 14.43 11.01 -15.82
C SER A 23 13.71 11.17 -14.48
N ASP A 24 12.85 10.21 -14.10
CA ASP A 24 12.13 10.20 -12.82
C ASP A 24 12.08 8.77 -12.24
N PRO A 25 13.06 8.39 -11.40
CA PRO A 25 13.13 7.05 -10.82
C PRO A 25 12.01 6.75 -9.81
N TYR A 26 11.30 7.78 -9.33
CA TYR A 26 10.28 7.65 -8.30
C TYR A 26 8.89 8.05 -8.77
N ALA A 27 8.69 8.22 -10.08
CA ALA A 27 7.39 8.52 -10.66
C ALA A 27 6.31 7.61 -10.04
N VAL A 28 5.40 8.25 -9.32
CA VAL A 28 4.25 7.59 -8.72
C VAL A 28 3.17 7.54 -9.79
N ALA A 29 2.93 6.33 -10.33
CA ALA A 29 1.71 6.11 -11.09
C ALA A 29 0.55 6.36 -10.12
N VAL A 30 -0.38 7.24 -10.48
CA VAL A 30 -1.63 7.40 -9.74
C VAL A 30 -2.34 6.06 -9.82
N ALA A 31 -2.33 5.32 -8.72
CA ALA A 31 -3.05 4.06 -8.63
C ALA A 31 -4.54 4.37 -8.51
N GLU A 32 -5.36 3.63 -9.25
CA GLU A 32 -6.81 3.65 -9.09
C GLU A 32 -7.17 3.37 -7.62
N PRO A 33 -8.26 3.97 -7.08
CA PRO A 33 -8.69 3.74 -5.71
C PRO A 33 -8.84 2.25 -5.43
N ARG A 34 -8.22 1.77 -4.35
CA ARG A 34 -8.29 0.36 -3.97
C ARG A 34 -9.73 -0.03 -3.64
N ASP A 35 -10.19 -1.15 -4.21
CA ASP A 35 -11.50 -1.71 -3.95
C ASP A 35 -11.71 -1.99 -2.46
N PHE A 36 -12.88 -1.62 -1.96
CA PHE A 36 -13.32 -1.97 -0.62
C PHE A 36 -13.70 -3.46 -0.59
N VAL A 37 -13.46 -4.13 0.54
CA VAL A 37 -13.95 -5.50 0.76
C VAL A 37 -15.47 -5.49 0.86
N ARG A 38 -16.15 -5.49 -0.28
CA ARG A 38 -17.45 -6.13 -0.41
C ARG A 38 -17.16 -7.56 -0.81
N GLY A 39 -16.80 -8.39 0.17
CA GLY A 39 -16.72 -9.83 -0.07
C GLY A 39 -18.06 -10.29 -0.68
N ALA A 40 -18.02 -10.73 -1.95
CA ALA A 40 -18.94 -11.69 -2.56
C ALA A 40 -20.48 -11.44 -2.54
N LEU A 41 -21.01 -10.33 -2.02
CA LEU A 41 -22.46 -10.07 -1.99
C LEU A 41 -22.80 -8.74 -2.68
N ASN A 42 -23.57 -8.88 -3.77
CA ASN A 42 -24.32 -7.83 -4.46
C ASN A 42 -23.56 -6.82 -5.33
N ARG A 43 -23.23 -7.30 -6.54
CA ARG A 43 -23.20 -6.53 -7.80
C ARG A 43 -24.60 -6.00 -8.20
N ARG A 44 -25.43 -5.55 -7.24
CA ARG A 44 -26.83 -5.14 -7.46
C ARG A 44 -27.29 -3.89 -6.71
N SER A 45 -26.42 -3.21 -5.98
CA SER A 45 -26.81 -2.01 -5.22
C SER A 45 -25.91 -0.83 -5.57
N ALA A 46 -26.16 -0.27 -6.76
CA ALA A 46 -25.61 1.01 -7.23
C ALA A 46 -26.07 2.24 -6.40
N GLY A 47 -26.89 2.04 -5.36
CA GLY A 47 -27.36 3.10 -4.46
C GLY A 47 -26.59 3.26 -3.14
N ALA A 48 -25.67 2.35 -2.80
CA ALA A 48 -24.93 2.38 -1.53
C ALA A 48 -23.54 3.04 -1.64
N LEU A 49 -23.36 3.96 -2.59
CA LEU A 49 -22.06 4.56 -2.96
C LEU A 49 -21.71 5.84 -2.18
N ALA A 50 -22.61 6.36 -1.33
CA ALA A 50 -22.39 7.64 -0.65
C ALA A 50 -21.71 7.53 0.72
N ALA A 51 -21.77 6.37 1.38
CA ALA A 51 -21.19 6.16 2.69
C ALA A 51 -19.91 5.31 2.58
N PRO A 52 -18.78 5.73 3.17
CA PRO A 52 -17.61 4.87 3.29
C PRO A 52 -18.03 3.57 4.01
N PRO A 53 -17.54 2.40 3.57
CA PRO A 53 -17.94 1.14 4.18
C PRO A 53 -17.51 1.11 5.65
N ARG A 54 -18.39 0.59 6.50
CA ARG A 54 -18.14 0.42 7.94
C ARG A 54 -16.84 -0.34 8.21
N LEU A 55 -16.61 -1.41 7.44
CA LEU A 55 -15.39 -2.21 7.50
C LEU A 55 -14.42 -1.80 6.40
N ARG A 56 -13.15 -1.63 6.77
CA ARG A 56 -12.06 -1.24 5.86
C ARG A 56 -10.82 -2.09 6.09
N GLU A 57 -10.33 -2.72 5.04
CA GLU A 57 -8.98 -3.30 5.03
C GLU A 57 -7.92 -2.21 5.16
N TRP A 58 -6.97 -2.44 6.05
CA TRP A 58 -5.83 -1.56 6.26
C TRP A 58 -4.57 -2.39 6.43
N SER A 59 -3.47 -1.92 5.85
CA SER A 59 -2.19 -2.60 5.95
C SER A 59 -1.01 -1.64 5.97
N ILE A 60 0.03 -2.01 6.73
CA ILE A 60 1.37 -1.43 6.69
C ILE A 60 2.36 -2.56 6.45
N ASP A 61 3.07 -2.49 5.34
CA ASP A 61 4.07 -3.48 4.94
C ASP A 61 5.11 -2.78 4.05
N PRO A 62 6.33 -2.48 4.54
CA PRO A 62 6.85 -2.87 5.84
C PRO A 62 6.39 -1.92 6.94
N VAL A 63 6.35 -2.41 8.17
CA VAL A 63 6.45 -1.53 9.33
C VAL A 63 7.89 -1.02 9.42
N THR A 64 8.07 0.30 9.49
CA THR A 64 9.39 0.93 9.62
C THR A 64 9.77 1.11 11.09
N ARG A 65 11.08 1.31 11.37
CA ARG A 65 11.64 1.44 12.74
C ARG A 65 11.43 0.20 13.62
N VAL A 66 11.49 -0.99 13.01
CA VAL A 66 11.50 -2.29 13.69
C VAL A 66 12.72 -3.08 13.25
N ALA A 67 13.18 -4.02 14.08
CA ALA A 67 14.21 -4.98 13.69
C ALA A 67 13.57 -6.14 12.92
N GLY A 68 13.99 -6.37 11.68
CA GLY A 68 13.50 -7.46 10.84
C GLY A 68 12.33 -7.08 9.92
N ALA A 69 11.72 -8.09 9.30
CA ALA A 69 10.59 -7.93 8.40
C ALA A 69 9.27 -8.05 9.17
N LEU A 70 8.47 -7.00 9.16
CA LEU A 70 7.15 -6.97 9.78
C LEU A 70 6.13 -6.37 8.82
N ALA A 71 5.03 -7.09 8.63
CA ALA A 71 3.83 -6.61 7.97
C ALA A 71 2.68 -6.62 8.98
N VAL A 72 1.75 -5.69 8.83
CA VAL A 72 0.50 -5.62 9.61
C VAL A 72 -0.65 -5.59 8.63
N HIS A 73 -1.54 -6.57 8.73
CA HIS A 73 -2.80 -6.63 8.00
C HIS A 73 -3.96 -6.66 8.99
N THR A 74 -4.94 -5.78 8.81
CA THR A 74 -6.09 -5.70 9.71
C THR A 74 -7.36 -5.25 8.99
N VAL A 75 -8.50 -5.61 9.57
CA VAL A 75 -9.81 -5.04 9.22
C VAL A 75 -10.22 -4.07 10.32
N LEU A 76 -10.47 -2.82 9.94
CA LEU A 76 -10.92 -1.75 10.83
C LEU A 76 -12.44 -1.59 10.73
N ASP A 77 -13.13 -1.50 11.87
CA ASP A 77 -14.47 -0.94 11.97
C ASP A 77 -14.37 0.57 12.24
N LEU A 78 -14.71 1.38 11.23
CA LEU A 78 -14.56 2.83 11.28
C LEU A 78 -15.62 3.53 12.14
N GLU A 79 -16.76 2.87 12.41
CA GLU A 79 -17.79 3.41 13.30
C GLU A 79 -17.38 3.28 14.77
N THR A 80 -16.92 2.08 15.15
CA THR A 80 -16.48 1.79 16.52
C THR A 80 -15.02 2.20 16.78
N ARG A 81 -14.26 2.49 15.72
CA ARG A 81 -12.82 2.81 15.75
C ARG A 81 -11.97 1.70 16.36
N THR A 82 -12.30 0.46 16.01
CA THR A 82 -11.60 -0.73 16.52
C THR A 82 -11.06 -1.59 15.38
N ALA A 83 -9.97 -2.30 15.64
CA ALA A 83 -9.52 -3.40 14.79
C ALA A 83 -10.31 -4.65 15.18
N VAL A 84 -10.98 -5.28 14.21
CA VAL A 84 -11.83 -6.46 14.44
C VAL A 84 -11.13 -7.78 14.05
N GLU A 85 -10.09 -7.71 13.23
CA GLU A 85 -9.28 -8.85 12.79
C GLU A 85 -7.84 -8.40 12.50
N ALA A 86 -6.84 -9.24 12.79
CA ALA A 86 -5.43 -9.00 12.42
C ALA A 86 -4.69 -10.32 12.13
N HIS A 87 -3.79 -10.31 11.13
CA HIS A 87 -2.90 -11.43 10.78
C HIS A 87 -1.57 -10.95 10.18
#